data_AF-A0A3A8T1Z5-F1
#
_entry.id   AF-A0A3A8T1Z5-F1
#
_cell.length_a   1.000
_cell.length_b   1.000
_cell.length_c   1.000
_cell.angle_alpha   90.00
_cell.angle_beta   90.00
_cell.angle_gamma   90.00
#
_symmetry.space_group_name_H-M   'P 1'
#
loop_
_entity.id
_entity.type
_entity.pdbx_description
1 polymer ?
#
loop_
_entity_poly.entity_id
_entity_poly.type
_entity_poly.pdbx_seq_one_letter_code
_entity_poly.pdbx_strand_id
1 'polypeptide(L)'
;MGSIPRPTHLLAWMRLWCERPRMFLVGAPDYQSINVSYLRMCIFAYDWAREDLGHPPEHSAFREWVFAQRPDLRNHPLWYGEALLPELDHDHERVIARIAQWVDQYSAEQGLP
;
A
#
# COMPACT_ATOMS: atom_id res chain seq x y z
N MET A 1 -11.55 -0.29 25.35
CA MET A 1 -10.95 -0.50 24.01
C MET A 1 -11.23 0.75 23.19
N GLY A 2 -10.22 1.59 22.96
CA GLY A 2 -10.39 2.81 22.14
C GLY A 2 -10.57 2.44 20.67
N SER A 3 -11.51 3.07 19.97
CA SER A 3 -11.64 2.89 18.53
C SER A 3 -10.37 3.43 17.85
N ILE A 4 -9.85 2.67 16.89
CA ILE A 4 -8.83 3.21 15.98
C ILE A 4 -9.56 4.27 15.14
N PRO A 5 -9.12 5.55 15.16
CA PRO A 5 -9.74 6.57 14.34
C PRO A 5 -9.66 6.12 12.88
N ARG A 6 -10.81 6.12 12.18
CA ARG A 6 -10.84 5.69 10.78
C ARG A 6 -10.13 6.74 9.92
N PRO A 7 -9.06 6.38 9.20
CA PRO A 7 -8.44 7.30 8.26
C PRO A 7 -9.43 7.78 7.20
N THR A 8 -9.27 9.02 6.76
CA THR A 8 -10.15 9.66 5.76
C THR A 8 -9.60 9.61 4.33
N HIS A 9 -8.30 9.34 4.17
CA HIS A 9 -7.62 9.24 2.87
C HIS A 9 -6.79 7.96 2.77
N LEU A 10 -6.48 7.56 1.54
CA LEU A 10 -5.81 6.30 1.22
C LEU A 10 -4.44 6.18 1.87
N LEU A 11 -3.60 7.23 1.86
CA LEU A 11 -2.25 7.13 2.42
C LEU A 11 -2.26 6.80 3.92
N ALA A 12 -3.16 7.40 4.69
CA ALA A 12 -3.29 7.08 6.11
C ALA A 12 -3.85 5.66 6.33
N TRP A 13 -4.71 5.17 5.41
CA TRP A 13 -5.08 3.75 5.39
C TRP A 13 -3.91 2.84 5.07
N MET A 14 -3.12 3.16 4.04
CA MET A 14 -1.92 2.41 3.65
C MET A 14 -0.92 2.34 4.80
N ARG A 15 -0.67 3.46 5.47
CA ARG A 15 0.17 3.52 6.67
C ARG A 15 -0.36 2.60 7.76
N LEU A 16 -1.66 2.70 8.10
CA LEU A 16 -2.28 1.84 9.11
C LEU A 16 -2.17 0.33 8.74
N TRP A 17 -2.39 -0.02 7.48
CA TRP A 17 -2.26 -1.40 7.00
C TRP A 17 -0.83 -1.90 7.11
N CYS A 18 0.15 -1.06 6.77
CA CYS A 18 1.57 -1.41 6.82
C CYS A 18 2.15 -1.41 8.25
N GLU A 19 1.61 -0.62 9.18
CA GLU A 19 1.99 -0.62 10.60
C GLU A 19 1.48 -1.87 11.34
N ARG A 20 0.37 -2.44 10.88
CA ARG A 20 -0.25 -3.64 11.48
C ARG A 20 -0.54 -4.71 10.43
N PRO A 21 0.47 -5.20 9.72
CA PRO A 21 0.26 -6.08 8.57
C PRO A 21 -0.36 -7.41 8.98
N ARG A 22 -0.07 -7.92 10.19
CA ARG A 22 -0.70 -9.13 10.75
C ARG A 22 -2.19 -8.98 11.07
N MET A 23 -2.70 -7.75 11.13
CA MET A 23 -4.12 -7.48 11.37
C MET A 23 -4.90 -7.33 10.06
N PHE A 24 -4.26 -6.85 9.00
CA PHE A 24 -4.95 -6.39 7.79
C PHE A 24 -4.54 -7.12 6.51
N LEU A 25 -3.33 -7.69 6.45
CA LEU A 25 -2.69 -8.16 5.21
C LEU A 25 -2.35 -9.66 5.25
N VAL A 26 -3.13 -10.42 6.02
CA VAL A 26 -2.97 -11.86 6.16
C VAL A 26 -3.96 -12.57 5.25
N GLY A 27 -3.47 -13.54 4.47
CA GLY A 27 -4.26 -14.26 3.48
C GLY A 27 -4.82 -15.62 3.93
N ALA A 28 -5.77 -16.14 3.15
CA ALA A 28 -6.20 -17.54 3.24
C ALA A 28 -5.25 -18.43 2.40
N PRO A 29 -5.01 -19.71 2.74
CA PRO A 29 -5.75 -20.54 3.70
C PRO A 29 -5.12 -20.67 5.10
N ASP A 30 -3.92 -20.18 5.34
CA ASP A 30 -3.22 -20.39 6.62
C ASP A 30 -3.45 -19.30 7.66
N TYR A 31 -3.95 -18.11 7.26
CA TYR A 31 -4.14 -16.94 8.13
C TYR A 31 -2.90 -16.61 8.98
N GLN A 32 -1.70 -16.96 8.50
CA GLN A 32 -0.46 -16.83 9.25
C GLN A 32 0.57 -15.98 8.52
N SER A 33 0.58 -16.01 7.19
CA SER A 33 1.55 -15.28 6.39
C SER A 33 0.99 -13.94 5.89
N ILE A 34 1.77 -12.88 6.13
CA ILE A 34 1.55 -11.58 5.51
C ILE A 34 1.83 -11.71 4.01
N ASN A 35 0.97 -11.10 3.18
CA ASN A 35 1.15 -11.14 1.73
C ASN A 35 0.88 -9.77 1.10
N VAL A 36 1.87 -9.29 0.34
CA VAL A 36 1.86 -7.97 -0.32
C VAL A 36 0.72 -7.80 -1.33
N SER A 37 0.24 -8.88 -1.95
CA SER A 37 -0.91 -8.82 -2.86
C SER A 37 -2.20 -8.43 -2.13
N TYR A 38 -2.31 -8.64 -0.81
CA TYR A 38 -3.45 -8.14 -0.04
C TYR A 38 -3.40 -6.64 0.16
N LEU A 39 -2.20 -6.05 0.34
CA LEU A 39 -2.06 -4.59 0.34
C LEU A 39 -2.53 -4.01 -1.00
N ARG A 40 -2.12 -4.63 -2.11
CA ARG A 40 -2.61 -4.28 -3.44
C ARG A 40 -4.14 -4.32 -3.49
N MET A 41 -4.75 -5.41 -3.06
CA MET A 41 -6.22 -5.55 -3.03
C MET A 41 -6.90 -4.46 -2.19
N CYS A 42 -6.40 -4.16 -0.99
CA CYS A 42 -6.97 -3.13 -0.13
C CYS A 42 -6.93 -1.74 -0.79
N ILE A 43 -5.83 -1.40 -1.45
CA ILE A 43 -5.67 -0.13 -2.18
C ILE A 43 -6.70 -0.02 -3.31
N PHE A 44 -6.79 -1.06 -4.15
CA PHE A 44 -7.73 -1.04 -5.27
C PHE A 44 -9.19 -1.08 -4.82
N ALA A 45 -9.51 -1.82 -3.74
CA ALA A 45 -10.86 -1.83 -3.19
C ALA A 45 -11.27 -0.46 -2.63
N TYR A 46 -10.33 0.26 -2.00
CA TYR A 46 -10.57 1.63 -1.53
C TYR A 46 -10.85 2.57 -2.70
N ASP A 47 -10.02 2.55 -3.74
CA ASP A 47 -10.20 3.39 -4.92
C ASP A 47 -11.51 3.06 -5.66
N TRP A 48 -11.85 1.78 -5.84
CA TRP A 48 -13.14 1.39 -6.41
C TRP A 48 -14.33 1.89 -5.60
N ALA A 49 -14.29 1.73 -4.27
CA ALA A 49 -15.35 2.23 -3.41
C ALA A 49 -15.52 3.75 -3.51
N ARG A 50 -14.42 4.49 -3.76
CA ARG A 50 -14.48 5.93 -4.00
C ARG A 50 -15.08 6.28 -5.34
N GLU A 51 -14.67 5.57 -6.39
CA GLU A 51 -15.21 5.77 -7.74
C GLU A 51 -16.72 5.50 -7.77
N ASP A 52 -17.19 4.45 -7.10
CA ASP A 52 -18.61 4.15 -6.92
C ASP A 52 -19.40 5.28 -6.22
N LEU A 53 -18.71 6.06 -5.37
CA LEU A 53 -19.26 7.23 -4.68
C LEU A 53 -19.06 8.54 -5.47
N GLY A 54 -18.51 8.49 -6.68
CA GLY A 54 -18.27 9.66 -7.54
C GLY A 54 -17.04 10.49 -7.15
N HIS A 55 -16.14 9.93 -6.33
CA HIS A 55 -14.88 10.57 -5.96
C HIS A 55 -13.73 10.01 -6.82
N PRO A 56 -12.70 10.84 -7.15
CA PRO A 56 -11.54 10.34 -7.88
C PRO A 56 -10.71 9.36 -7.04
N PRO A 57 -10.02 8.41 -7.69
CA PRO A 57 -9.09 7.48 -7.04
C PRO A 57 -7.87 8.23 -6.50
N GLU A 58 -7.42 7.84 -5.30
CA GLU A 58 -6.30 8.52 -4.62
C GLU A 58 -4.95 7.82 -4.88
N HIS A 59 -4.96 6.54 -5.28
CA HIS A 59 -3.72 5.78 -5.47
C HIS A 59 -2.87 6.32 -6.62
N SER A 60 -3.50 6.89 -7.64
CA SER A 60 -2.84 7.31 -8.88
C SER A 60 -1.66 8.25 -8.65
N ALA A 61 -1.82 9.29 -7.83
CA ALA A 61 -0.77 10.27 -7.55
C ALA A 61 0.42 9.63 -6.80
N PHE A 62 0.15 8.80 -5.78
CA PHE A 62 1.19 8.07 -5.06
C PHE A 62 1.94 7.10 -5.97
N ARG A 63 1.23 6.39 -6.85
CA ARG A 63 1.84 5.46 -7.80
C ARG A 63 2.78 6.18 -8.77
N GLU A 64 2.35 7.32 -9.31
CA GLU A 64 3.21 8.12 -10.20
C GLU A 64 4.46 8.64 -9.48
N TRP A 65 4.32 9.02 -8.20
CA TRP A 65 5.48 9.36 -7.37
C TRP A 65 6.43 8.16 -7.18
N VAL A 66 5.91 6.96 -6.88
CA VAL A 66 6.74 5.73 -6.78
C VAL A 66 7.50 5.50 -8.09
N PHE A 67 6.85 5.69 -9.24
CA PHE A 67 7.51 5.55 -10.54
C PHE A 67 8.51 6.66 -10.86
N ALA A 68 8.40 7.84 -10.25
CA ALA A 68 9.44 8.86 -10.35
C ALA A 68 10.69 8.45 -9.54
N GLN A 69 10.51 7.83 -8.37
CA GLN A 69 11.60 7.33 -7.52
C GLN A 69 12.22 6.03 -8.07
N ARG A 70 11.42 5.18 -8.71
CA ARG A 70 11.81 3.89 -9.29
C ARG A 70 11.28 3.76 -10.73
N PRO A 71 11.92 4.43 -11.71
CA PRO A 71 11.48 4.40 -13.11
C PRO A 71 11.45 3.00 -13.73
N ASP A 72 12.29 2.10 -13.24
CA ASP A 72 12.35 0.69 -13.63
C ASP A 72 11.03 -0.05 -13.36
N LEU A 73 10.29 0.35 -12.32
CA LEU A 73 9.02 -0.28 -11.94
C LEU A 73 7.85 0.14 -12.83
N ARG A 74 7.96 1.25 -13.59
CA ARG A 74 6.86 1.79 -14.40
C ARG A 74 6.37 0.82 -15.48
N ASN A 75 7.30 0.09 -16.09
CA ASN A 75 7.02 -0.85 -17.18
C ASN A 75 7.11 -2.32 -16.71
N HIS A 76 7.21 -2.54 -15.40
CA HIS A 76 7.32 -3.88 -14.86
C HIS A 76 5.98 -4.63 -15.04
N PRO A 77 5.98 -5.92 -15.43
CA PRO A 77 4.74 -6.67 -15.65
C PRO A 77 3.95 -6.94 -14.36
N LEU A 78 4.62 -6.89 -13.21
CA LEU A 78 4.00 -7.00 -11.88
C LEU A 78 3.76 -5.64 -11.25
N TRP A 79 2.78 -5.56 -10.36
CA TRP A 79 2.56 -4.37 -9.54
C TRP A 79 3.80 -4.03 -8.70
N TYR A 80 4.09 -2.74 -8.48
CA TYR A 80 5.36 -2.28 -7.90
C TYR A 80 5.72 -2.99 -6.58
N GLY A 81 4.75 -3.33 -5.72
CA GLY A 81 5.04 -4.08 -4.49
C GLY A 81 5.44 -5.52 -4.75
N GLU A 82 4.78 -6.20 -5.69
CA GLU A 82 5.13 -7.58 -6.09
C GLU A 82 6.47 -7.61 -6.82
N ALA A 83 6.78 -6.57 -7.60
CA ALA A 83 8.06 -6.41 -8.30
C ALA A 83 9.27 -6.32 -7.34
N LEU A 84 9.07 -5.85 -6.11
CA LEU A 84 10.13 -5.76 -5.09
C LEU A 84 10.46 -7.09 -4.41
N LEU A 85 9.63 -8.14 -4.56
CA LEU A 85 9.85 -9.41 -3.85
C LEU A 85 11.24 -10.01 -4.13
N PRO A 86 11.72 -10.12 -5.38
CA PRO A 86 13.05 -10.66 -5.63
C PRO A 86 14.19 -9.81 -5.05
N GLU A 87 14.01 -8.49 -4.94
CA GLU A 87 15.00 -7.57 -4.35
C GLU A 87 15.07 -7.66 -2.82
N LEU A 88 14.01 -8.17 -2.19
CA LEU A 88 13.83 -8.20 -0.74
C LEU A 88 13.70 -9.64 -0.22
N ASP A 89 14.49 -10.57 -0.79
CA ASP A 89 14.58 -11.98 -0.37
C ASP A 89 13.24 -12.73 -0.37
N HIS A 90 12.29 -12.33 -1.22
CA HIS A 90 10.91 -12.81 -1.23
C HIS A 90 10.16 -12.63 0.11
N ASP A 91 10.61 -11.69 0.94
CA ASP A 91 10.03 -11.38 2.24
C ASP A 91 8.94 -10.31 2.11
N HIS A 92 7.68 -10.72 2.24
CA HIS A 92 6.53 -9.83 2.16
C HIS A 92 6.51 -8.78 3.28
N GLU A 93 6.99 -9.09 4.49
CA GLU A 93 7.06 -8.10 5.58
C GLU A 93 8.03 -6.98 5.22
N ARG A 94 9.19 -7.32 4.63
CA ARG A 94 10.16 -6.32 4.15
C ARG A 94 9.62 -5.47 3.01
N VAL A 95 8.91 -6.08 2.06
CA VAL A 95 8.25 -5.33 0.98
C VAL A 95 7.23 -4.35 1.55
N ILE A 96 6.38 -4.79 2.49
CA ILE A 96 5.40 -3.92 3.13
C ILE A 96 6.06 -2.80 3.93
N ALA A 97 7.15 -3.09 4.65
CA ALA A 97 7.94 -2.07 5.34
C ALA A 97 8.54 -1.05 4.35
N ARG A 98 8.99 -1.49 3.16
CA ARG A 98 9.46 -0.58 2.11
C ARG A 98 8.33 0.31 1.58
N ILE A 99 7.14 -0.24 1.37
CA ILE A 99 5.98 0.55 0.95
C ILE A 99 5.56 1.54 2.05
N ALA A 100 5.64 1.17 3.33
CA ALA A 100 5.41 2.09 4.44
C ALA A 100 6.35 3.29 4.41
N GLN A 101 7.65 3.04 4.18
CA GLN A 101 8.65 4.11 4.05
C GLN A 101 8.33 5.05 2.88
N TRP A 102 7.88 4.51 1.76
CA TRP A 102 7.44 5.31 0.61
C TRP A 102 6.19 6.15 0.91
N VAL A 103 5.23 5.59 1.66
CA VAL A 103 4.05 6.35 2.12
C VAL A 103 4.48 7.50 3.03
N ASP A 104 5.36 7.25 4.00
CA ASP A 104 5.85 8.28 4.92
C ASP A 104 6.62 9.39 4.17
N GLN A 105 7.46 9.03 3.21
CA GLN A 105 8.20 9.97 2.36
C GLN A 105 7.26 10.82 1.52
N TYR A 106 6.32 10.19 0.81
CA TYR A 106 5.36 10.91 -0.02
C TYR A 106 4.47 11.84 0.82
N SER A 107 3.95 11.36 1.96
CA SER A 107 3.17 12.20 2.87
C SER A 107 3.96 13.42 3.34
N ALA A 108 5.23 13.25 3.71
CA ALA A 108 6.09 14.34 4.15
C ALA A 108 6.34 15.37 3.02
N GLU A 109 6.58 14.92 1.79
CA GLU A 109 6.78 15.79 0.63
C GLU A 109 5.53 16.59 0.25
N GLN A 110 4.34 15.99 0.44
CA GLN A 110 3.06 16.62 0.13
C GLN A 110 2.46 17.43 1.30
N GLY A 111 3.11 17.43 2.48
CA GLY A 111 2.57 18.06 3.68
C GLY A 111 1.28 17.41 4.20
N LEU A 112 1.12 16.11 3.92
CA LEU A 112 -0.02 15.30 4.35
C LEU A 112 0.26 14.67 5.72
N PRO A 113 -0.80 14.45 6.54
CA PRO A 113 -0.67 13.80 7.84
C PRO A 113 -0.22 12.33 7.74
#